data_AF-A0A2S6U7U3-F1
#
_entry.id   AF-A0A2S6U7U3-F1
#
_cell.length_a   1.000
_cell.length_b   1.000
_cell.length_c   1.000
_cell.angle_alpha   90.00
_cell.angle_beta   90.00
_cell.angle_gamma   90.00
#
_symmetry.space_group_name_H-M   'P 1'
#
loop_
_entity.id
_entity.type
_entity.pdbx_description
1 polymer ?
#
loop_
_entity_poly.entity_id
_entity_poly.type
_entity_poly.pdbx_seq_one_letter_code
_entity_poly.pdbx_strand_id
1 'polypeptide(L)' 'MFEFADDFESAINFVFLTVTALVAWHGISFRDKEGKTEFVHLLFGAIAAVFFFKVLFQDVLGVVSF' A
#
# COMPACT_ATOMS: atom_id res chain seq x y z
N MET A 1 7.10 -0.92 -26.78
CA MET A 1 7.55 -1.67 -25.61
C MET A 1 8.85 -0.99 -25.17
N PHE A 2 8.81 -0.21 -24.09
CA PHE A 2 10.01 0.46 -23.59
C PHE A 2 10.83 -0.58 -22.81
N GLU A 3 11.96 -1.02 -23.36
CA GLU A 3 12.92 -1.93 -22.69
C GLU A 3 13.45 -1.40 -21.33
N PHE A 4 13.28 -0.09 -21.06
CA PHE A 4 13.62 0.53 -19.78
C PHE A 4 12.59 0.33 -18.67
N ALA A 5 11.40 -0.18 -18.97
CA ALA A 5 10.36 -0.38 -17.96
C ALA A 5 10.69 -1.57 -17.05
N ASP A 6 11.25 -2.65 -17.60
CA ASP A 6 11.48 -3.92 -16.90
C ASP A 6 12.49 -3.79 -15.74
N ASP A 7 13.56 -3.00 -15.95
CA ASP A 7 14.63 -2.80 -14.96
C ASP A 7 14.17 -1.95 -13.76
N PHE A 8 13.24 -1.01 -13.97
CA PHE A 8 12.73 -0.13 -12.92
C PHE A 8 11.39 -0.60 -12.33
N GLU A 9 10.67 -1.50 -12.99
CA GLU A 9 9.36 -1.98 -12.56
C GLU A 9 9.41 -2.55 -11.13
N SER A 10 10.39 -3.40 -10.85
CA SER A 10 10.60 -3.95 -9.50
C SER A 10 10.90 -2.87 -8.47
N ALA A 11 11.76 -1.90 -8.79
CA ALA A 11 12.09 -0.81 -7.88
C ALA A 11 10.89 0.10 -7.62
N ILE A 12 10.11 0.41 -8.66
CA ILE A 12 8.88 1.21 -8.57
C ILE A 12 7.83 0.48 -7.73
N ASN A 13 7.65 -0.82 -7.94
CA ASN A 13 6.74 -1.65 -7.15
C ASN A 13 7.13 -1.66 -5.67
N PHE A 14 8.42 -1.79 -5.35
CA PHE A 14 8.90 -1.69 -3.97
C PHE A 14 8.67 -0.31 -3.35
N VAL A 15 8.90 0.78 -4.09
CA VAL A 15 8.62 2.14 -3.62
C VAL A 15 7.13 2.34 -3.38
N PHE A 16 6.29 1.92 -4.34
CA PHE A 16 4.84 2.01 -4.24
C PHE A 16 4.31 1.22 -3.04
N LEU A 17 4.82 -0.01 -2.85
CA LEU A 17 4.49 -0.88 -1.74
C LEU A 17 4.86 -0.22 -0.40
N THR A 18 6.08 0.34 -0.32
CA THR A 18 6.58 1.02 0.88
C THR A 18 5.72 2.24 1.23
N VAL A 19 5.41 3.09 0.25
CA VAL A 19 4.57 4.28 0.45
C VAL A 19 3.16 3.87 0.88
N THR A 20 2.58 2.84 0.25
CA THR A 20 1.24 2.36 0.59
C THR A 20 1.20 1.78 2.00
N ALA A 21 2.25 1.06 2.43
CA ALA A 21 2.37 0.57 3.80
C ALA A 21 2.39 1.72 4.82
N LEU A 22 3.13 2.79 4.54
CA LEU A 22 3.19 3.97 5.40
C LEU A 22 1.83 4.68 5.50
N VAL A 23 1.13 4.83 4.37
CA VAL A 23 -0.21 5.43 4.34
C VAL A 23 -1.22 4.57 5.10
N ALA A 24 -1.20 3.24 4.89
CA ALA A 24 -2.08 2.31 5.58
C ALA A 24 -1.84 2.33 7.10
N TRP A 25 -0.57 2.28 7.53
CA TRP A 25 -0.21 2.41 8.94
C TRP A 25 -0.71 3.75 9.50
N HIS A 26 -0.38 4.87 8.84
CA HIS A 26 -0.80 6.18 9.30
C HIS A 26 -2.32 6.28 9.43
N GLY A 27 -3.08 5.84 8.42
CA GLY A 27 -4.54 5.89 8.44
C GLY A 27 -5.17 5.03 9.54
N ILE A 28 -4.64 3.82 9.78
CA ILE A 28 -5.16 2.91 10.81
C ILE A 28 -4.77 3.37 12.22
N SER A 29 -3.56 3.91 12.39
CA SER A 29 -3.03 4.35 13.68
C SER A 29 -3.35 5.80 14.02
N PHE A 30 -3.94 6.56 13.09
CA PHE A 30 -4.33 7.94 13.32
C PHE A 30 -5.32 8.03 14.47
N ARG A 31 -5.01 8.92 15.41
CA ARG A 31 -5.86 9.29 16.53
C ARG A 31 -5.92 10.79 16.64
N ASP A 32 -7.10 11.31 16.92
CA ASP A 32 -7.29 12.73 17.20
C ASP A 32 -6.70 13.12 18.57
N LYS A 33 -6.86 14.41 18.94
CA LYS A 33 -6.37 14.94 20.22
C LYS A 33 -7.07 14.33 21.44
N GLU A 34 -8.24 13.73 21.26
CA GLU A 34 -9.00 13.03 22.30
C GLU A 34 -8.70 11.52 22.33
N GLY A 35 -7.82 11.03 21.43
CA GLY A 35 -7.48 9.62 21.30
C GLY A 35 -8.50 8.79 20.53
N LYS A 36 -9.52 9.42 19.94
CA LYS A 36 -10.56 8.77 19.13
C LYS A 36 -10.05 8.55 17.70
N THR A 37 -10.49 7.45 17.13
CA THR A 37 -10.20 7.11 15.74
C THR A 37 -11.25 7.75 14.85
N GLU A 38 -10.80 8.62 13.94
CA GLU A 38 -11.65 9.22 12.92
C GLU A 38 -12.06 8.16 11.89
N PHE A 39 -13.37 7.98 11.69
CA PHE A 39 -13.92 6.93 10.81
C PHE A 39 -13.33 6.98 9.39
N VAL A 40 -13.14 8.19 8.83
CA VAL A 40 -12.60 8.38 7.49
C VAL A 40 -11.15 7.91 7.39
N HIS A 41 -10.31 8.22 8.39
CA HIS A 41 -8.91 7.78 8.42
C HIS A 41 -8.82 6.26 8.51
N LEU A 42 -9.64 5.65 9.37
CA LEU A 42 -9.69 4.19 9.50
C LEU A 42 -10.16 3.51 8.23
N LEU A 43 -11.22 4.04 7.60
CA LEU A 43 -11.75 3.50 6.34
C LEU A 43 -10.70 3.58 5.23
N PHE A 44 -10.07 4.75 5.06
CA PHE A 44 -9.07 4.95 4.01
C PHE A 44 -7.80 4.14 4.29
N GLY A 45 -7.38 4.04 5.55
CA GLY A 45 -6.27 3.20 5.98
C GLY A 45 -6.53 1.70 5.76
N ALA A 46 -7.75 1.22 6.02
CA ALA A 46 -8.15 -0.16 5.77
C ALA A 46 -8.17 -0.49 4.28
N ILE A 47 -8.70 0.40 3.44
CA ILE A 47 -8.68 0.24 1.97
C ILE A 47 -7.22 0.22 1.47
N ALA A 48 -6.37 1.14 1.93
CA ALA A 48 -4.95 1.18 1.59
C ALA A 48 -4.24 -0.13 1.99
N ALA A 49 -4.55 -0.70 3.16
CA ALA A 49 -4.01 -1.99 3.59
C ALA A 49 -4.40 -3.13 2.64
N VAL A 50 -5.66 -3.18 2.17
CA VAL A 50 -6.11 -4.19 1.20
C VAL A 50 -5.34 -4.07 -0.11
N PHE A 51 -5.14 -2.85 -0.62
CA PHE A 51 -4.34 -2.62 -1.83
C PHE A 51 -2.85 -2.96 -1.64
N PHE A 52 -2.28 -2.67 -0.46
CA PHE A 52 -0.93 -3.09 -0.12
C PHE A 52 -0.78 -4.60 -0.24
N PHE A 53 -1.69 -5.39 0.34
CA PHE A 53 -1.63 -6.84 0.23
C PHE A 53 -1.80 -7.32 -1.21
N LYS A 54 -2.69 -6.70 -1.98
CA LYS A 54 -2.86 -7.01 -3.41
C LYS A 54 -1.53 -6.84 -4.17
N VAL A 55 -0.88 -5.69 -4.04
CA VAL A 55 0.40 -5.39 -4.72
C VAL A 55 1.53 -6.28 -4.19
N LEU A 56 1.58 -6.52 -2.88
CA LEU A 56 2.56 -7.43 -2.28
C LEU A 56 2.46 -8.85 -2.89
N PHE A 57 1.25 -9.39 -2.99
CA PHE A 57 1.05 -10.76 -3.44
C PHE A 57 1.11 -10.93 -4.97
N GLN A 58 0.63 -9.95 -5.73
CA GLN A 58 0.64 -10.01 -7.20
C GLN A 58 1.99 -9.55 -7.76
N ASP A 59 2.42 -8.34 -7.40
CA ASP A 59 3.50 -7.64 -8.13
C ASP A 59 4.88 -7.86 -7.51
N VAL A 60 4.96 -8.18 -6.21
CA VAL A 60 6.24 -8.43 -5.53
C VAL A 60 6.51 -9.92 -5.33
N LEU A 61 5.54 -10.66 -4.79
CA LEU A 61 5.72 -12.09 -4.50
C LEU A 61 5.36 -12.98 -5.69
N GLY A 62 4.55 -12.50 -6.65
CA GLY A 62 4.11 -13.28 -7.81
C GLY A 62 3.31 -14.54 -7.46
N VAL A 63 2.75 -14.61 -6.24
CA VAL A 63 2.06 -15.80 -5.72
C VAL A 63 0.64 -15.92 -6.25
N VAL A 64 0.05 -14.80 -6.69
CA VAL A 64 -1.34 -14.75 -7.12
C VAL A 64 -1.44 -14.06 -8.49
N SER A 65 -1.85 -14.82 -9.49
CA SER A 65 -2.20 -14.35 -10.84
C SER A 65 -3.71 -14.54 -11.00
N PHE A 66 -4.44 -13.43 -11.20
CA PHE A 66 -5.87 -13.42 -11.54
C PHE A 66 -6.03 -12.82 -12.94
#